data_AF-A0A399YNT6-F1
#
_entry.id   AF-A0A399YNT6-F1
#
_cell.length_a   1.000
_cell.length_b   1.000
_cell.length_c   1.000
_cell.angle_alpha   90.00
_cell.angle_beta   90.00
_cell.angle_gamma   90.00
#
_symmetry.space_group_name_H-M   'P 1'
#
loop_
_entity.id
_entity.type
_entity.pdbx_description
1 polymer ?
#
loop_
_entity_poly.entity_id
_entity_poly.type
_entity_poly.pdbx_seq_one_letter_code
_entity_poly.pdbx_strand_id
1 'polypeptide(L)' 'NPAPNADSGLGLAISKLLIQAHGGAIAVASDARRGTQITFTLPLRKE' A
#
# COMPACT_ATOMS: atom_id res chain seq x y z
N ASN A 1 18.28 13.85 -22.95
CA ASN A 1 17.55 14.35 -21.78
C ASN A 1 16.84 13.16 -21.14
N PRO A 2 17.23 12.67 -19.94
CA PRO A 2 16.52 11.55 -19.34
C PRO A 2 15.14 12.02 -18.87
N ALA A 3 14.09 11.28 -19.24
CA ALA A 3 12.73 11.53 -18.77
C ALA A 3 12.66 11.30 -17.25
N PRO A 4 11.83 12.06 -16.51
CA PRO A 4 11.58 11.75 -15.10
C PRO A 4 11.04 10.33 -15.01
N ASN A 5 11.63 9.56 -14.11
CA ASN A 5 11.16 8.28 -13.61
C ASN A 5 9.74 8.42 -13.04
N ALA A 6 8.76 8.45 -13.94
CA ALA A 6 7.35 8.46 -13.63
C ALA A 6 6.97 7.05 -13.18
N ASP A 7 7.18 6.78 -11.90
CA ASP A 7 6.60 5.62 -11.26
C ASP A 7 5.08 5.72 -11.42
N SER A 8 4.48 4.76 -12.11
CA SER A 8 3.09 4.76 -12.59
C SER A 8 2.01 4.79 -11.50
N GLY A 9 2.39 4.97 -10.23
CA GLY A 9 1.47 4.91 -9.09
C GLY A 9 0.86 3.52 -8.84
N LEU A 10 1.32 2.49 -9.57
CA LEU A 10 0.72 1.16 -9.53
C LEU A 10 1.02 0.38 -8.25
N GLY A 11 2.10 0.70 -7.53
CA GLY A 11 2.53 -0.05 -6.34
C GLY A 11 1.43 -0.17 -5.29
N LEU A 12 0.82 0.95 -4.89
CA LEU A 12 -0.25 0.95 -3.88
C LEU A 12 -1.53 0.27 -4.39
N ALA A 13 -1.83 0.40 -5.68
CA ALA A 13 -2.99 -0.26 -6.29
C ALA A 13 -2.83 -1.79 -6.26
N ILE A 14 -1.65 -2.29 -6.62
CA ILE A 14 -1.32 -3.73 -6.55
C ILE A 14 -1.38 -4.22 -5.11
N SER A 15 -0.76 -3.50 -4.17
CA SER A 15 -0.80 -3.88 -2.75
C SER A 15 -2.22 -3.94 -2.20
N LYS A 16 -3.07 -2.95 -2.53
CA LYS A 16 -4.48 -2.93 -2.10
C LYS A 16 -5.23 -4.15 -2.62
N LEU A 17 -5.07 -4.48 -3.91
CA LEU A 17 -5.71 -5.66 -4.50
C LEU A 17 -5.25 -6.96 -3.81
N LEU A 18 -3.95 -7.10 -3.57
CA LEU A 18 -3.40 -8.28 -2.90
C LEU A 18 -3.95 -8.43 -1.48
N ILE A 19 -3.93 -7.36 -0.69
CA ILE A 19 -4.39 -7.37 0.71
C ILE A 19 -5.88 -7.71 0.77
N GLN A 20 -6.70 -7.13 -0.11
CA GLN A 20 -8.14 -7.42 -0.17
C GLN A 20 -8.43 -8.86 -0.60
N ALA A 21 -7.68 -9.40 -1.57
CA ALA A 21 -7.82 -10.79 -2.00
C ALA A 21 -7.50 -11.79 -0.88
N HIS A 22 -6.67 -11.40 0.10
CA HIS A 22 -6.35 -12.19 1.28
C HIS A 22 -7.27 -11.90 2.48
N GLY A 23 -8.37 -11.16 2.29
CA GLY A 23 -9.31 -10.82 3.36
C GLY A 23 -8.78 -9.80 4.37
N GLY A 24 -7.73 -9.07 4.00
CA GLY A 24 -7.12 -8.04 4.82
C GLY A 24 -7.67 -6.63 4.60
N ALA A 25 -7.10 -5.68 5.32
CA ALA A 25 -7.39 -4.25 5.19
C ALA A 25 -6.09 -3.43 5.10
N ILE A 26 -6.15 -2.29 4.43
CA ILE A 26 -5.04 -1.34 4.28
C ILE A 26 -5.51 0.09 4.61
N ALA A 27 -4.70 0.84 5.33
CA ALA A 27 -4.93 2.23 5.72
C ALA A 27 -3.67 3.07 5.45
N VAL A 28 -3.88 4.36 5.19
CA VAL A 28 -2.81 5.33 4.95
C VAL A 28 -3.01 6.51 5.89
N ALA A 29 -1.97 6.86 6.64
CA ALA A 29 -1.90 8.07 7.44
C ALA A 29 -0.71 8.88 6.93
N SER A 30 -0.93 10.12 6.52
CA SER A 30 0.14 11.01 6.06
C SER A 30 0.08 12.31 6.85
N ASP A 31 1.24 12.76 7.31
CA ASP A 31 1.43 14.04 7.98
C ASP A 31 2.59 14.75 7.29
N ALA A 32 2.37 16.01 6.88
CA ALA A 32 3.33 16.78 6.11
C ALA A 32 4.70 16.93 6.80
N ARG A 33 4.78 16.79 8.13
CA ARG A 33 6.01 16.90 8.92
C ARG A 33 6.56 15.54 9.39
N ARG A 34 5.79 14.45 9.29
CA ARG A 34 6.20 13.09 9.73
C ARG A 34 6.33 12.08 8.59
N GLY A 35 5.91 12.44 7.38
CA GLY A 35 5.88 11.56 6.22
C GLY A 35 4.61 10.72 6.16
N THR A 36 4.68 9.62 5.41
CA THR A 36 3.54 8.75 5.13
C THR A 36 3.73 7.38 5.77
N GLN A 37 2.76 6.95 6.56
CA GLN A 37 2.64 5.61 7.12
C GLN A 37 1.54 4.83 6.40
N ILE A 38 1.88 3.63 5.97
CA ILE A 38 0.93 2.67 5.38
C ILE A 38 0.86 1.47 6.32
N THR A 39 -0.34 1.11 6.74
CA THR A 39 -0.59 0.00 7.66
C THR A 39 -1.54 -0.98 7.01
N PHE A 40 -1.27 -2.28 7.12
CA PHE A 40 -2.18 -3.32 6.65
C PHE A 40 -2.32 -4.44 7.67
N THR A 41 -3.40 -5.20 7.54
CA THR A 41 -3.71 -6.36 8.36
C THR A 41 -4.10 -7.53 7.46
N LEU A 42 -3.80 -8.74 7.91
CA LEU A 42 -4.22 -9.98 7.26
C LEU A 42 -4.78 -10.92 8.34
N PRO A 43 -5.83 -11.72 8.03
CA PRO A 43 -6.26 -12.79 8.91
C PRO A 43 -5.13 -13.79 9.13
N LEU A 44 -4.91 -14.21 10.37
CA LEU A 44 -4.07 -15.37 10.65
C LEU A 44 -4.80 -16.62 10.16
N ARG A 45 -4.07 -17.53 9.50
CA ARG A 45 -4.62 -18.85 9.18
C ARG A 45 -5.00 -19.56 10.48
N LYS A 46 -6.22 -20.07 10.52
CA LYS A 46 -6.62 -21.10 11.50
C LYS A 46 -6.06 -22.43 11.00
N GLU A 47 -5.47 -23.21 11.90
CA GLU A 47 -5.03 -24.58 11.66
C GLU A 47 -6.19 -25.51 11.30
#